data_AF-A0A7C4U993-F1
#
_entry.id   AF-A0A7C4U993-F1
#
_cell.length_a   1.000
_cell.length_b   1.000
_cell.length_c   1.000
_cell.angle_alpha   90.00
_cell.angle_beta   90.00
_cell.angle_gamma   90.00
#
_symmetry.space_group_name_H-M   'P 1'
#
loop_
_entity.id
_entity.type
_entity.pdbx_description
1 polymer ?
#
loop_
_entity_poly.entity_id
_entity_poly.type
_entity_poly.pdbx_seq_one_letter_code
_entity_poly.pdbx_strand_id
1 'polypeptide(L)'
;MKYSRLLLIIFLACLALSWFPKTAFWKKTKALNLPKEKKSYRVNPAWLAKLEEKVSQAKTFTKQKGYNNNYCFLIDMSLASGQNRFFIYNLKKDSLESSGLVAHGNCFEYWLEGRRYSNKVGSGCTSLGKYRIGSSYTGKWGYSYKLH
;
A
#
# COMPACT_ATOMS: atom_id res chain seq x y z
N MET A 1 40.54 -48.30 -7.77
CA MET A 1 39.69 -47.37 -8.58
C MET A 1 38.24 -47.23 -8.12
N LYS A 2 37.63 -48.15 -7.34
CA LYS A 2 36.21 -48.06 -6.93
C LYS A 2 35.92 -46.94 -5.91
N TYR A 3 36.84 -46.66 -4.97
CA TYR A 3 36.65 -45.63 -3.93
C TYR A 3 36.81 -44.18 -4.43
N SER A 4 37.54 -43.96 -5.51
CA SER A 4 37.76 -42.61 -6.08
C SER A 4 36.47 -42.00 -6.64
N ARG A 5 35.60 -42.81 -7.28
CA ARG A 5 34.29 -42.35 -7.76
C ARG A 5 33.32 -42.06 -6.60
N LEU A 6 33.38 -42.85 -5.53
CA LEU A 6 32.55 -42.63 -4.34
C LEU A 6 32.95 -41.33 -3.62
N LEU A 7 34.25 -41.09 -3.45
CA LEU A 7 34.77 -39.85 -2.86
C LEU A 7 34.39 -38.61 -3.70
N LEU A 8 34.41 -38.72 -5.02
CA LEU A 8 34.00 -37.63 -5.92
C LEU A 8 32.51 -37.28 -5.78
N ILE A 9 31.64 -38.29 -5.65
CA ILE A 9 30.20 -38.09 -5.45
C ILE A 9 29.93 -37.43 -4.09
N ILE A 10 30.62 -37.87 -3.03
CA ILE A 10 30.50 -37.25 -1.70
C ILE A 10 30.97 -35.79 -1.73
N PHE A 11 32.07 -35.51 -2.43
CA PHE A 11 32.59 -34.14 -2.57
C PHE A 11 31.62 -33.21 -3.33
N LEU A 12 31.02 -33.70 -4.42
CA LEU A 12 29.99 -32.96 -5.18
C LEU A 12 28.71 -32.75 -4.36
N ALA A 13 28.29 -33.73 -3.55
CA ALA A 13 27.16 -33.59 -2.65
C ALA A 13 27.41 -32.54 -1.56
N CYS A 14 28.61 -32.51 -0.97
CA CYS A 14 29.02 -31.49 0.00
C CYS A 14 29.07 -30.08 -0.61
N LEU A 15 29.53 -29.94 -1.86
CA LEU A 15 29.50 -28.66 -2.58
C LEU A 15 28.06 -28.18 -2.84
N ALA A 16 27.16 -29.08 -3.27
CA ALA A 16 25.75 -28.75 -3.46
C ALA A 16 25.05 -28.35 -2.15
N LEU A 17 25.30 -29.10 -1.07
CA LEU A 17 24.77 -28.81 0.27
C LEU A 17 25.32 -27.50 0.85
N SER A 18 26.54 -27.09 0.52
CA SER A 18 27.10 -25.80 0.96
C SER A 18 26.45 -24.59 0.28
N TRP A 19 25.85 -24.79 -0.91
CA TRP A 19 25.15 -23.73 -1.66
C TRP A 19 23.67 -23.64 -1.31
N PHE A 20 23.08 -24.69 -0.72
CA PHE A 20 21.66 -24.73 -0.42
C PHE A 20 21.17 -23.85 0.76
N PRO A 21 21.92 -23.60 1.87
CA PRO A 21 21.38 -22.89 3.02
C PRO A 21 21.66 -21.39 2.96
N LYS A 22 21.54 -20.74 1.79
CA LYS A 22 21.38 -19.28 1.69
C LYS A 22 20.40 -18.86 0.58
N THR A 23 19.65 -19.81 0.01
CA THR A 23 18.65 -19.47 -0.99
C THR A 23 17.55 -18.65 -0.33
N ALA A 24 17.25 -17.49 -0.92
CA ALA A 24 16.30 -16.49 -0.46
C ALA A 24 14.88 -17.02 -0.16
N PHE A 25 14.61 -18.30 -0.45
CA PHE A 25 13.38 -19.00 -0.20
C PHE A 25 12.97 -18.99 1.29
N TRP A 26 13.88 -19.31 2.22
CA TRP A 26 13.56 -19.32 3.66
C TRP A 26 13.33 -17.92 4.25
N LYS A 27 13.97 -16.88 3.69
CA LYS A 27 13.68 -15.48 4.06
C LYS A 27 12.30 -15.04 3.54
N LYS A 28 11.94 -15.45 2.33
CA LYS A 28 10.66 -15.10 1.69
C LYS A 28 9.46 -15.78 2.38
N THR A 29 9.60 -17.03 2.80
CA THR A 29 8.55 -17.76 3.52
C THR A 29 8.30 -17.19 4.92
N LYS A 30 9.35 -16.77 5.65
CA LYS A 30 9.17 -16.09 6.95
C LYS A 30 8.45 -14.74 6.81
N ALA A 31 8.76 -13.95 5.78
CA ALA A 31 8.10 -12.66 5.55
C ALA A 31 6.59 -12.78 5.26
N LEU A 32 6.15 -13.85 4.58
CA LEU A 32 4.75 -14.07 4.26
C LEU A 32 3.91 -14.54 5.47
N ASN A 33 4.55 -15.27 6.40
CA ASN A 33 3.90 -15.90 7.56
C ASN A 33 4.05 -15.11 8.87
N LEU A 34 4.73 -13.96 8.85
CA LEU A 34 4.75 -13.06 10.00
C LEU A 34 3.32 -12.52 10.23
N PRO A 35 2.76 -12.63 11.45
CA PRO A 35 1.52 -11.95 11.77
C PRO A 35 1.74 -10.47 11.48
N LYS A 36 0.95 -9.90 10.57
CA LYS A 36 0.99 -8.46 10.30
C LYS A 36 0.63 -7.77 11.60
N GLU A 37 1.63 -7.26 12.31
CA GLU A 37 1.43 -6.44 13.49
C GLU A 37 0.42 -5.35 13.13
N LYS A 38 -0.65 -5.26 13.93
CA LYS A 38 -1.58 -4.14 13.84
C LYS A 38 -0.78 -2.90 14.21
N LYS A 39 -0.34 -2.14 13.21
CA LYS A 39 0.35 -0.86 13.44
C LYS A 39 -0.56 0.00 14.31
N SER A 40 -0.15 0.24 15.56
CA SER A 40 -0.82 1.17 16.45
C SER A 40 -0.44 2.59 16.00
N TYR A 41 -1.41 3.33 15.49
CA TYR A 41 -1.22 4.73 15.17
C TYR A 41 -1.19 5.51 16.48
N ARG A 42 -0.23 6.43 16.66
CA ARG A 42 -0.35 7.46 17.71
C ARG A 42 -1.47 8.39 17.27
N VAL A 43 -2.68 8.11 17.74
CA VAL A 43 -3.85 8.80 17.23
C VAL A 43 -4.04 10.11 17.99
N ASN A 44 -3.83 11.22 17.28
CA ASN A 44 -4.25 12.53 17.77
C ASN A 44 -5.79 12.53 17.86
N PRO A 45 -6.39 12.87 19.02
CA PRO A 45 -7.85 12.96 19.18
C PRO A 45 -8.54 13.80 18.10
N ALA A 46 -7.92 14.91 17.69
CA ALA A 46 -8.47 15.77 16.64
C ALA A 46 -8.52 15.06 15.28
N TRP A 47 -7.53 14.22 14.99
CA TRP A 47 -7.50 13.43 13.77
C TRP A 47 -8.51 12.27 13.81
N LEU A 48 -8.71 11.66 14.98
CA LEU A 48 -9.77 10.64 15.17
C LEU A 48 -11.15 11.20 14.87
N ALA A 49 -11.50 12.34 15.46
CA ALA A 49 -12.77 13.01 15.18
C ALA A 49 -12.96 13.30 13.69
N LYS A 50 -11.92 13.81 13.02
CA LYS A 50 -11.92 14.04 11.56
C LYS A 50 -12.11 12.73 10.79
N LEU A 51 -11.45 11.65 11.19
CA LEU A 51 -11.57 10.34 10.56
C LEU A 51 -13.01 9.80 10.68
N GLU A 52 -13.57 9.82 11.89
CA GLU A 52 -14.93 9.35 12.19
C GLU A 52 -15.97 10.11 11.36
N GLU A 53 -15.83 11.44 11.26
CA GLU A 53 -16.68 12.27 10.41
C GLU A 53 -16.61 11.82 8.94
N LYS A 54 -15.41 11.60 8.40
CA LYS A 54 -15.21 11.17 7.01
C LYS A 54 -15.68 9.75 6.77
N VAL A 55 -15.53 8.84 7.73
CA VAL A 55 -16.05 7.47 7.68
C VAL A 55 -17.57 7.50 7.66
N SER A 56 -18.22 8.31 8.50
CA SER A 56 -19.68 8.47 8.50
C SER A 56 -20.20 8.97 7.15
N GLN A 57 -19.56 10.01 6.59
CA GLN A 57 -19.87 10.51 5.26
C GLN A 57 -19.68 9.43 4.18
N ALA A 58 -18.60 8.64 4.26
CA ALA A 58 -18.33 7.56 3.33
C ALA A 58 -19.41 6.46 3.41
N LYS A 59 -19.79 6.01 4.61
CA LYS A 59 -20.86 5.00 4.81
C LYS A 59 -22.18 5.42 4.19
N THR A 60 -22.57 6.68 4.38
CA THR A 60 -23.80 7.22 3.79
C THR A 60 -23.69 7.29 2.26
N PHE A 61 -22.57 7.77 1.74
CA PHE A 61 -22.34 7.91 0.31
C PHE A 61 -22.30 6.55 -0.41
N THR A 62 -21.63 5.53 0.15
CA THR A 62 -21.55 4.21 -0.47
C THR A 62 -22.91 3.52 -0.52
N LYS A 63 -23.71 3.63 0.55
CA LYS A 63 -25.09 3.11 0.58
C LYS A 63 -25.97 3.78 -0.47
N GLN A 64 -25.96 5.12 -0.54
CA GLN A 64 -26.79 5.89 -1.48
C GLN A 64 -26.45 5.60 -2.95
N LYS A 65 -25.18 5.34 -3.26
CA LYS A 65 -24.71 5.13 -4.63
C LYS A 65 -24.53 3.65 -5.01
N GLY A 66 -24.86 2.71 -4.11
CA GLY A 66 -24.71 1.28 -4.36
C GLY A 66 -23.25 0.82 -4.51
N TYR A 67 -22.31 1.50 -3.85
CA TYR A 67 -20.89 1.10 -3.85
C TYR A 67 -20.60 0.04 -2.78
N ASN A 68 -19.35 -0.43 -2.77
CA ASN A 68 -18.86 -1.37 -1.77
C ASN A 68 -19.05 -0.82 -0.35
N ASN A 69 -19.79 -1.57 0.48
CA ASN A 69 -20.09 -1.21 1.88
C ASN A 69 -19.19 -1.93 2.90
N ASN A 70 -18.17 -2.65 2.43
CA ASN A 70 -17.20 -3.36 3.27
C ASN A 70 -15.96 -2.50 3.51
N TYR A 71 -15.44 -1.88 2.46
CA TYR A 71 -14.18 -1.13 2.50
C TYR A 71 -14.30 0.21 1.79
N CYS A 72 -13.61 1.22 2.33
CA CYS A 72 -13.30 2.45 1.61
C CYS A 72 -11.82 2.81 1.76
N PHE A 73 -11.33 3.63 0.83
CA PHE A 73 -10.00 4.21 0.90
C PHE A 73 -10.11 5.68 1.23
N LEU A 74 -9.37 6.10 2.24
CA LEU A 74 -9.32 7.48 2.71
C LEU A 74 -7.90 7.99 2.53
N ILE A 75 -7.77 9.21 2.00
CA ILE A 75 -6.49 9.85 1.80
C ILE A 75 -6.50 11.21 2.48
N ASP A 76 -5.62 11.40 3.47
CA ASP A 76 -5.50 12.67 4.18
C ASP A 76 -4.31 13.48 3.70
N MET A 77 -4.52 14.25 2.64
CA MET A 77 -3.47 15.09 2.06
C MET A 77 -3.00 16.23 2.98
N SER A 78 -3.69 16.51 4.10
CA SER A 78 -3.21 17.47 5.11
C SER A 78 -2.03 16.94 5.93
N LEU A 79 -1.72 15.65 5.86
CA LEU A 79 -0.51 15.06 6.43
C LEU A 79 0.69 15.23 5.48
N ALA A 80 1.89 15.26 6.05
CA ALA A 80 3.14 15.38 5.30
C ALA A 80 3.37 14.16 4.38
N SER A 81 4.06 14.34 3.26
CA SER A 81 4.33 13.25 2.29
C SER A 81 5.17 12.10 2.86
N GLY A 82 6.01 12.39 3.87
CA GLY A 82 6.79 11.39 4.59
C GLY A 82 6.00 10.60 5.64
N GLN A 83 4.73 10.93 5.88
CA GLN A 83 3.86 10.23 6.81
C GLN A 83 2.82 9.39 6.07
N ASN A 84 2.38 8.31 6.71
CA ASN A 84 1.28 7.51 6.17
C ASN A 84 0.02 8.36 6.09
N ARG A 85 -0.52 8.47 4.88
CA ARG A 85 -1.70 9.29 4.59
C ARG A 85 -2.69 8.64 3.64
N PHE A 86 -2.43 7.40 3.23
CA PHE A 86 -3.42 6.49 2.66
C PHE A 86 -3.90 5.54 3.75
N PHE A 87 -5.21 5.32 3.82
CA PHE A 87 -5.83 4.48 4.84
C PHE A 87 -6.86 3.56 4.20
N ILE A 88 -6.76 2.26 4.52
CA ILE A 88 -7.78 1.27 4.19
C ILE A 88 -8.67 1.13 5.41
N TYR A 89 -9.94 1.49 5.25
CA TYR A 89 -10.92 1.46 6.33
C TYR A 89 -11.96 0.37 6.08
N ASN A 90 -12.20 -0.45 7.10
CA ASN A 90 -13.25 -1.45 7.10
C ASN A 90 -14.53 -0.84 7.66
N LEU A 91 -15.51 -0.60 6.80
CA LEU A 91 -16.78 0.04 7.15
C LEU A 91 -17.69 -0.85 8.01
N LYS A 92 -17.49 -2.18 7.96
CA LYS A 92 -18.25 -3.14 8.75
C LYS A 92 -17.71 -3.29 10.17
N LYS A 93 -16.39 -3.35 10.31
CA LYS A 93 -15.70 -3.50 11.60
C LYS A 93 -15.39 -2.16 12.29
N ASP A 94 -15.60 -1.06 11.58
CA ASP A 94 -15.28 0.29 12.04
C ASP A 94 -13.81 0.44 12.45
N SER A 95 -12.91 -0.07 11.61
CA SER A 95 -11.49 -0.16 11.94
C SER A 95 -10.56 0.15 10.76
N LEU A 96 -9.43 0.77 11.05
CA LEU A 96 -8.31 0.90 10.11
C LEU A 96 -7.60 -0.44 9.94
N GLU A 97 -7.53 -0.93 8.70
CA GLU A 97 -6.91 -2.22 8.36
C GLU A 97 -5.45 -2.03 7.91
N SER A 98 -5.16 -0.92 7.22
CA SER A 98 -3.83 -0.66 6.69
C SER A 98 -3.60 0.82 6.42
N SER A 99 -2.33 1.19 6.27
CA SER A 99 -1.94 2.52 5.82
C SER A 99 -0.66 2.49 4.99
N GLY A 100 -0.45 3.58 4.25
CA GLY A 100 0.76 3.74 3.44
C GLY A 100 1.07 5.19 3.07
N LEU A 101 2.23 5.37 2.47
CA LEU A 101 2.71 6.62 1.90
C LEU A 101 1.97 6.93 0.59
N VAL A 102 1.88 8.22 0.26
CA VAL A 102 1.21 8.69 -0.96
C VAL A 102 2.02 9.80 -1.58
N ALA A 103 2.40 9.63 -2.85
CA ALA A 103 2.91 10.72 -3.66
C ALA A 103 1.78 11.71 -4.03
N HIS A 104 2.11 12.97 -4.25
CA HIS A 104 1.16 13.96 -4.77
C HIS A 104 1.74 14.64 -6.02
N GLY A 105 0.86 15.19 -6.85
CA GLY A 105 1.26 15.89 -8.07
C GLY A 105 2.05 17.14 -7.76
N ASN A 106 3.04 17.45 -8.60
CA ASN A 106 3.89 18.63 -8.52
C ASN A 106 3.32 19.85 -9.26
N CYS A 107 2.14 19.73 -9.87
CA CYS A 107 1.52 20.82 -10.64
C CYS A 107 2.43 21.38 -11.76
N PHE A 108 3.23 20.51 -12.39
CA PHE A 108 4.26 20.85 -13.38
C PHE A 108 5.39 21.76 -12.92
N GLU A 109 5.57 21.93 -11.61
CA GLU A 109 6.72 22.64 -11.07
C GLU A 109 7.90 21.69 -10.87
N TYR A 110 9.10 22.17 -11.14
CA TYR A 110 10.33 21.44 -10.84
C TYR A 110 10.46 21.18 -9.33
N TRP A 111 10.14 22.19 -8.54
CA TRP A 111 10.07 22.14 -7.09
C TRP A 111 8.81 22.86 -6.61
N LEU A 112 7.89 22.12 -5.99
CA LEU A 112 6.66 22.67 -5.44
C LEU A 112 6.87 22.93 -3.95
N GLU A 113 6.91 24.20 -3.56
CA GLU A 113 6.95 24.57 -2.14
C GLU A 113 5.55 24.39 -1.52
N GLY A 114 5.48 23.64 -0.43
CA GLY A 114 4.21 23.31 0.21
C GLY A 114 3.39 22.30 -0.61
N ARG A 115 2.08 22.55 -0.75
CA ARG A 115 1.14 21.63 -1.40
C ARG A 115 0.11 22.42 -2.20
N ARG A 116 -0.12 22.00 -3.44
CA ARG A 116 -1.14 22.58 -4.32
C ARG A 116 -2.02 21.48 -4.91
N TYR A 117 -3.30 21.79 -5.04
CA TYR A 117 -4.32 20.89 -5.55
C TYR A 117 -5.12 21.58 -6.64
N SER A 118 -5.58 20.82 -7.62
CA SER A 118 -6.46 21.34 -8.67
C SER A 118 -7.28 20.21 -9.26
N ASN A 119 -8.55 20.51 -9.51
CA ASN A 119 -9.47 19.61 -10.21
C ASN A 119 -9.56 19.94 -11.72
N LYS A 120 -8.73 20.88 -12.21
CA LYS A 120 -8.62 21.19 -13.64
C LYS A 120 -7.92 20.03 -14.35
N VAL A 121 -8.55 19.54 -15.43
CA VAL A 121 -7.99 18.48 -16.28
C VAL A 121 -6.63 18.92 -16.83
N GLY A 122 -5.65 18.02 -16.74
CA GLY A 122 -4.30 18.28 -17.23
C GLY A 122 -3.54 19.33 -16.42
N SER A 123 -3.86 19.55 -15.14
CA SER A 123 -3.15 20.51 -14.27
C SER A 123 -1.84 19.99 -13.67
N GLY A 124 -1.56 18.68 -13.76
CA GLY A 124 -0.41 18.05 -13.10
C GLY A 124 -0.49 18.03 -11.57
N CYS A 125 -1.56 18.59 -10.98
CA CYS A 125 -1.80 18.61 -9.55
C CYS A 125 -2.57 17.37 -9.10
N THR A 126 -2.49 17.05 -7.81
CA THR A 126 -3.47 16.14 -7.20
C THR A 126 -4.85 16.80 -7.16
N SER A 127 -5.86 16.06 -7.61
CA SER A 127 -7.27 16.45 -7.50
C SER A 127 -7.82 16.01 -6.14
N LEU A 128 -8.57 16.86 -5.45
CA LEU A 128 -9.23 16.54 -4.17
C LEU A 128 -10.70 16.23 -4.40
N GLY A 129 -11.24 15.24 -3.68
CA GLY A 129 -12.65 14.88 -3.77
C GLY A 129 -12.92 13.43 -3.44
N LYS A 130 -14.10 12.97 -3.88
CA LYS A 130 -14.51 11.57 -3.83
C LYS A 130 -14.37 10.98 -5.22
N TYR A 131 -13.84 9.76 -5.31
CA TYR A 131 -13.67 9.04 -6.57
C TYR A 131 -14.28 7.65 -6.48
N ARG A 132 -14.75 7.13 -7.60
CA ARG A 132 -14.96 5.68 -7.75
C ARG A 132 -13.75 5.05 -8.42
N ILE A 133 -13.43 3.84 -8.01
CA ILE A 133 -12.38 3.03 -8.63
C ILE A 133 -12.98 2.37 -9.87
N GLY A 134 -12.40 2.64 -11.03
CA GLY A 134 -12.74 2.02 -12.29
C GLY A 134 -11.82 0.84 -12.62
N SER A 135 -11.62 0.59 -13.91
CA SER A 135 -10.81 -0.52 -14.39
C SER A 135 -9.32 -0.36 -14.05
N SER A 136 -8.65 -1.48 -13.89
CA SER A 136 -7.19 -1.52 -13.78
C SER A 136 -6.51 -1.30 -15.13
N TYR A 137 -5.26 -0.85 -15.07
CA TYR A 137 -4.40 -0.68 -16.22
C TYR A 137 -2.92 -0.77 -15.80
N THR A 138 -2.03 -0.95 -16.77
CA THR A 138 -0.58 -0.88 -16.54
C THR A 138 -0.11 0.55 -16.80
N GLY A 139 0.19 1.29 -15.73
CA GLY A 139 0.77 2.63 -15.82
C GLY A 139 2.29 2.58 -15.95
N LYS A 140 2.90 3.76 -16.10
CA LYS A 140 4.37 3.92 -16.17
C LYS A 140 5.12 3.29 -15.00
N TRP A 141 4.48 3.24 -13.82
CA TRP A 141 5.06 2.72 -12.59
C TRP A 141 4.45 1.39 -12.13
N GLY A 142 3.79 0.67 -13.05
CA GLY A 142 3.19 -0.63 -12.79
C GLY A 142 1.66 -0.61 -12.64
N TYR A 143 1.14 -1.64 -11.98
CA TYR A 143 -0.29 -1.88 -11.86
C TYR A 143 -1.03 -0.73 -11.18
N SER A 144 -2.05 -0.20 -11.85
CA SER A 144 -2.75 1.03 -11.50
C SER A 144 -4.25 0.88 -11.71
N TYR A 145 -5.03 1.80 -11.12
CA TYR A 145 -6.49 1.88 -11.33
C TYR A 145 -6.87 3.26 -11.81
N LYS A 146 -7.84 3.32 -12.73
CA LYS A 146 -8.44 4.58 -13.16
C LYS A 146 -9.44 5.05 -12.11
N LEU A 147 -9.36 6.32 -11.73
CA LEU A 147 -10.32 6.96 -10.83
C LEU A 147 -11.30 7.81 -11.65
N HIS A 148 -12.56 7.82 -11.25
CA HIS A 148 -13.63 8.63 -11.85
C HIS A 148 -14.33 9.49 -10.80
#